data_AF-A0A2Z2MUG9-F1
#
_entry.id   AF-A0A2Z2MUG9-F1
#
_cell.length_a   1.000
_cell.length_b   1.000
_cell.length_c   1.000
_cell.angle_alpha   90.00
_cell.angle_beta   90.00
_cell.angle_gamma   90.00
#
_symmetry.space_group_name_H-M   'P 1'
#
loop_
_entity.id
_entity.type
_entity.pdbx_description
1 polymer ?
#
loop_
_entity_poly.entity_id
_entity_poly.type
_entity_poly.pdbx_seq_one_letter_code
_entity_poly.pdbx_strand_id
1 'polypeptide(L)'
;MVRELFAFLLLTAFLFINLSLMLMRALGSLTGMAWRKVLRLDIPENEKKGIERLYTLVWIAVGIWGAWKAWGASWSAAVFAFLAFRSGANITRTLVYGLHDQRVIAEYTEDSRVLGIVGTATKLSILLETVFVVAFALAYKALSVTLSPNGMGANTFILSLWLAGLAFGLLFGWFIARNNRGILLRNAIATVGFFATRKGKRKTDETVKKAKGTTGKLKSKVPKLPR
;
A
#
# COMPACT_ATOMS: atom_id res chain seq x y z
N MET A 1 -31.76 25.31 5.23
CA MET A 1 -31.31 24.66 6.48
C MET A 1 -31.23 23.14 6.41
N VAL A 2 -32.30 22.42 6.05
CA VAL A 2 -32.28 20.93 6.02
C VAL A 2 -31.26 20.39 5.01
N ARG A 3 -31.13 21.02 3.84
CA ARG A 3 -30.17 20.63 2.80
C ARG A 3 -28.72 20.86 3.21
N GLU A 4 -28.40 21.98 3.89
CA GLU A 4 -27.05 22.20 4.43
C GLU A 4 -26.74 21.19 5.55
N LEU A 5 -27.72 20.85 6.39
CA LEU A 5 -27.56 19.87 7.47
C LEU A 5 -27.24 18.48 6.90
N PHE A 6 -27.95 18.03 5.86
CA PHE A 6 -27.67 16.77 5.17
C PHE A 6 -26.31 16.78 4.46
N ALA A 7 -25.95 17.88 3.80
CA ALA A 7 -24.66 18.02 3.15
C ALA A 7 -23.52 17.93 4.18
N PHE A 8 -23.67 18.59 5.34
CA PHE A 8 -22.70 18.55 6.41
C PHE A 8 -22.57 17.16 7.05
N LEU A 9 -23.70 16.48 7.27
CA LEU A 9 -23.72 15.13 7.84
C LEU A 9 -23.07 14.11 6.89
N LEU A 10 -23.40 14.17 5.59
CA LEU A 10 -22.76 13.34 4.57
C LEU A 10 -21.25 13.62 4.47
N LEU A 11 -20.85 14.89 4.48
CA LEU A 11 -19.44 15.29 4.45
C LEU A 11 -18.68 14.79 5.68
N THR A 12 -19.29 14.88 6.86
CA THR A 12 -18.69 14.43 8.12
C THR A 12 -18.53 12.91 8.15
N ALA A 13 -19.60 12.17 7.81
CA ALA A 13 -19.56 10.71 7.71
C ALA A 13 -18.48 10.26 6.70
N PHE A 14 -18.35 11.00 5.62
CA PHE A 14 -17.39 10.70 4.58
C PHE A 14 -15.93 11.00 4.96
N LEU A 15 -15.67 12.15 5.59
CA LEU A 15 -14.36 12.44 6.17
C LEU A 15 -13.98 11.39 7.23
N PHE A 16 -14.96 10.98 8.05
CA PHE A 16 -14.77 9.94 9.05
C PHE A 16 -14.42 8.58 8.44
N ILE A 17 -15.12 8.16 7.37
CA ILE A 17 -14.79 6.93 6.63
C ILE A 17 -13.36 7.01 6.09
N ASN A 18 -12.97 8.13 5.46
CA ASN A 18 -11.62 8.30 4.93
C ASN A 18 -10.54 8.26 6.01
N LEU A 19 -10.79 8.92 7.14
CA LEU A 19 -9.89 8.89 8.28
C LEU A 19 -9.74 7.46 8.81
N SER A 20 -10.85 6.72 8.90
CA SER A 20 -10.88 5.33 9.33
C SER A 20 -10.13 4.41 8.37
N LEU A 21 -10.28 4.60 7.06
CA LEU A 21 -9.54 3.86 6.04
C LEU A 21 -8.03 4.15 6.09
N MET A 22 -7.64 5.42 6.30
CA MET A 22 -6.26 5.82 6.49
C MET A 22 -5.66 5.17 7.76
N LEU A 23 -6.39 5.20 8.87
CA LEU A 23 -6.01 4.53 10.12
C LEU A 23 -5.86 3.02 9.93
N MET A 24 -6.81 2.38 9.25
CA MET A 24 -6.79 0.94 8.99
C MET A 24 -5.54 0.52 8.20
N ARG A 25 -5.09 1.34 7.24
CA ARG A 25 -3.83 1.09 6.49
C ARG A 25 -2.60 1.28 7.35
N ALA A 26 -2.56 2.35 8.14
CA ALA A 26 -1.45 2.62 9.05
C ALA A 26 -1.31 1.45 10.05
N LEU A 27 -2.42 1.06 10.68
CA LEU A 27 -2.50 -0.09 11.57
C LEU A 27 -2.14 -1.38 10.85
N GLY A 28 -2.65 -1.64 9.64
CA GLY A 28 -2.33 -2.84 8.87
C GLY A 28 -0.82 -2.96 8.54
N SER A 29 -0.17 -1.84 8.23
CA SER A 29 1.28 -1.80 7.99
C SER A 29 2.09 -2.05 9.28
N LEU A 30 1.61 -1.54 10.42
CA LEU A 30 2.21 -1.77 11.73
C LEU A 30 2.04 -3.22 12.17
N THR A 31 0.84 -3.79 12.00
CA THR A 31 0.56 -5.20 12.25
C THR A 31 1.43 -6.09 11.37
N GLY A 32 1.58 -5.78 10.08
CA GLY A 32 2.49 -6.51 9.19
C GLY A 32 3.94 -6.45 9.67
N MET A 33 4.43 -5.28 10.11
CA MET A 33 5.77 -5.13 10.68
C MET A 33 5.95 -5.95 11.96
N ALA A 34 4.99 -5.90 12.88
CA ALA A 34 5.00 -6.64 14.12
C ALA A 34 5.00 -8.15 13.86
N TRP A 35 4.10 -8.64 13.00
CA TRP A 35 4.01 -10.06 12.66
C TRP A 35 5.28 -10.57 12.00
N ARG A 36 5.87 -9.77 11.11
CA ARG A 36 7.14 -10.08 10.47
C ARG A 36 8.27 -10.26 11.49
N LYS A 37 8.33 -9.39 12.50
CA LYS A 37 9.33 -9.45 13.58
C LYS A 37 9.09 -10.67 14.48
N VAL A 38 7.84 -10.94 14.86
CA VAL A 38 7.46 -12.11 15.68
C VAL A 38 7.77 -13.43 14.96
N LEU A 39 7.42 -13.54 13.68
CA LEU A 39 7.62 -14.77 12.89
C LEU A 39 9.04 -14.91 12.34
N ARG A 40 9.91 -13.91 12.52
CA ARG A 40 11.27 -13.84 11.96
C ARG A 40 11.28 -14.19 10.47
N LEU A 41 10.47 -13.47 9.68
CA LEU A 41 10.34 -13.74 8.24
C LEU A 41 11.47 -13.05 7.47
N ASP A 42 12.23 -13.86 6.74
CA ASP A 42 13.21 -13.40 5.76
C ASP A 42 12.49 -13.01 4.48
N ILE A 43 12.09 -11.74 4.43
CA ILE A 43 11.52 -11.10 3.25
C ILE A 43 12.62 -10.25 2.61
N PRO A 44 12.98 -10.47 1.33
CA PRO A 44 14.06 -9.74 0.67
C PRO A 44 13.77 -8.23 0.68
N GLU A 45 14.80 -7.46 1.01
CA GLU A 45 14.68 -6.03 1.28
C GLU A 45 14.78 -5.20 -0.01
N ASN A 46 14.06 -4.08 -0.04
CA ASN A 46 14.18 -3.09 -1.11
C ASN A 46 15.63 -2.56 -1.18
N GLU A 47 16.31 -2.82 -2.30
CA GLU A 47 17.69 -2.37 -2.55
C GLU A 47 17.80 -0.83 -2.60
N LYS A 48 16.72 -0.15 -3.02
CA LYS A 48 16.65 1.31 -3.19
C LYS A 48 15.95 2.03 -2.04
N LYS A 49 15.90 1.43 -0.85
CA LYS A 49 15.22 2.01 0.34
C LYS A 49 15.73 3.41 0.72
N GLY A 50 17.01 3.71 0.46
CA GLY A 50 17.57 5.05 0.68
C GLY A 50 16.94 6.10 -0.24
N ILE A 51 16.80 5.76 -1.54
CA ILE A 51 16.18 6.60 -2.56
C ILE A 51 14.68 6.77 -2.28
N GLU A 52 14.04 5.76 -1.70
CA GLU A 52 12.63 5.84 -1.30
C GLU A 52 12.35 6.96 -0.29
N ARG A 53 13.35 7.41 0.48
CA ARG A 53 13.22 8.58 1.38
C ARG A 53 13.04 9.90 0.61
N LEU A 54 13.54 9.99 -0.61
CA LEU A 54 13.36 11.16 -1.48
C LEU A 54 11.88 11.39 -1.78
N TYR A 55 11.06 10.34 -1.85
CA TYR A 55 9.61 10.47 -2.00
C TYR A 55 9.00 11.36 -0.92
N THR A 56 9.38 11.13 0.34
CA THR A 56 8.87 11.89 1.48
C THR A 56 9.32 13.34 1.40
N LEU A 57 10.57 13.60 1.01
CA LEU A 57 11.09 14.95 0.84
C LEU A 57 10.37 15.70 -0.28
N VAL A 58 10.20 15.07 -1.45
CA VAL A 58 9.48 15.64 -2.59
C VAL A 58 8.03 15.93 -2.21
N TRP A 59 7.35 14.98 -1.56
CA TRP A 59 5.99 15.21 -1.09
C TRP A 59 5.91 16.38 -0.11
N ILE A 60 6.78 16.46 0.91
CA ILE A 60 6.74 17.56 1.88
C ILE A 60 6.97 18.90 1.17
N ALA A 61 7.95 18.98 0.27
CA ALA A 61 8.23 20.20 -0.48
C ALA A 61 7.05 20.65 -1.36
N VAL A 62 6.51 19.75 -2.18
CA VAL A 62 5.36 20.03 -3.06
C VAL A 62 4.10 20.30 -2.24
N GLY A 63 3.91 19.58 -1.15
CA GLY A 63 2.79 19.74 -0.23
C GLY A 63 2.80 21.12 0.44
N ILE A 64 3.93 21.53 1.02
CA ILE A 64 4.06 22.86 1.64
C ILE A 64 3.84 23.95 0.61
N TRP A 65 4.44 23.83 -0.58
CA TRP A 65 4.24 24.78 -1.66
C TRP A 65 2.78 24.87 -2.09
N GLY A 66 2.11 23.72 -2.28
CA GLY A 66 0.69 23.65 -2.62
C GLY A 66 -0.20 24.27 -1.52
N ALA A 67 0.09 23.98 -0.26
CA ALA A 67 -0.62 24.53 0.88
C ALA A 67 -0.49 26.05 0.95
N TRP A 68 0.72 26.59 0.79
CA TRP A 68 0.97 28.02 0.78
C TRP A 68 0.20 28.71 -0.35
N LYS A 69 0.25 28.15 -1.57
CA LYS A 69 -0.47 28.71 -2.72
C LYS A 69 -1.99 28.68 -2.55
N ALA A 70 -2.54 27.67 -1.87
CA ALA A 70 -3.96 27.54 -1.60
C ALA A 70 -4.44 28.24 -0.31
N TRP A 71 -3.52 28.72 0.53
CA TRP A 71 -3.83 29.39 1.81
C TRP A 71 -4.69 30.64 1.64
N GLY A 72 -4.50 31.37 0.53
CA GLY A 72 -5.28 32.57 0.21
C GLY A 72 -6.74 32.30 -0.17
N ALA A 73 -7.13 31.06 -0.45
CA ALA A 73 -8.52 30.70 -0.75
C ALA A 73 -9.28 30.28 0.51
N SER A 74 -8.73 29.34 1.28
CA SER A 74 -9.23 28.95 2.60
C SER A 74 -8.21 28.06 3.31
N TRP A 75 -8.31 27.97 4.64
CA TRP A 75 -7.51 27.02 5.43
C TRP A 75 -7.75 25.56 5.00
N SER A 76 -8.99 25.23 4.62
CA SER A 76 -9.34 23.90 4.12
C SER A 76 -8.65 23.64 2.77
N ALA A 77 -8.67 24.60 1.84
CA ALA A 77 -7.98 24.48 0.55
C ALA A 77 -6.48 24.24 0.71
N ALA A 78 -5.83 24.84 1.71
CA ALA A 78 -4.43 24.56 2.02
C ALA A 78 -4.19 23.10 2.43
N VAL A 79 -5.04 22.54 3.30
CA VAL A 79 -4.97 21.12 3.69
C VAL A 79 -5.24 20.21 2.50
N PHE A 80 -6.22 20.56 1.66
CA PHE A 80 -6.53 19.78 0.45
C PHE A 80 -5.37 19.84 -0.56
N ALA A 81 -4.75 20.99 -0.77
CA ALA A 81 -3.58 21.10 -1.64
C ALA A 81 -2.38 20.29 -1.09
N PHE A 82 -2.14 20.31 0.22
CA PHE A 82 -1.05 19.55 0.85
C PHE A 82 -1.15 18.02 0.60
N LEU A 83 -2.37 17.49 0.68
CA LEU A 83 -2.61 16.03 0.58
C LEU A 83 -2.83 15.56 -0.87
N ALA A 84 -3.23 16.44 -1.79
CA ALA A 84 -3.55 16.09 -3.17
C ALA A 84 -2.39 15.38 -3.88
N PHE A 85 -1.19 15.97 -3.84
CA PHE A 85 -0.02 15.39 -4.51
C PHE A 85 0.33 14.00 -3.97
N ARG A 86 0.36 13.83 -2.63
CA ARG A 86 0.63 12.54 -1.99
C ARG A 86 -0.39 11.48 -2.36
N SER A 87 -1.65 11.85 -2.34
CA SER A 87 -2.74 10.92 -2.65
C SER A 87 -2.60 10.41 -4.08
N GLY A 88 -2.41 11.31 -5.06
CA GLY A 88 -2.16 10.93 -6.45
C GLY A 88 -0.92 10.04 -6.59
N ALA A 89 0.20 10.47 -6.01
CA ALA A 89 1.46 9.72 -6.12
C ALA A 89 1.40 8.34 -5.45
N ASN A 90 0.66 8.18 -4.35
CA ASN A 90 0.49 6.89 -3.70
C ASN A 90 -0.30 5.89 -4.57
N ILE A 91 -1.30 6.32 -5.33
CA ILE A 91 -2.12 5.43 -6.19
C ILE A 91 -1.23 4.67 -7.16
N THR A 92 -0.51 5.42 -7.99
CA THR A 92 0.30 4.86 -9.07
C THR A 92 1.54 4.18 -8.53
N ARG A 93 2.16 4.71 -7.47
CA ARG A 93 3.28 4.04 -6.81
C ARG A 93 2.88 2.67 -6.26
N THR A 94 1.73 2.59 -5.58
CA THR A 94 1.25 1.32 -5.00
C THR A 94 0.87 0.32 -6.08
N LEU A 95 0.27 0.78 -7.18
CA LEU A 95 0.01 -0.05 -8.35
C LEU A 95 1.31 -0.63 -8.92
N VAL A 96 2.31 0.22 -9.18
CA VAL A 96 3.59 -0.24 -9.74
C VAL A 96 4.29 -1.21 -8.80
N TYR A 97 4.31 -0.91 -7.50
CA TYR A 97 4.90 -1.78 -6.49
C TYR A 97 4.18 -3.12 -6.39
N GLY A 98 2.84 -3.12 -6.42
CA GLY A 98 2.06 -4.35 -6.39
C GLY A 98 2.28 -5.24 -7.62
N LEU A 99 2.35 -4.64 -8.81
CA LEU A 99 2.68 -5.35 -10.05
C LEU A 99 4.10 -5.91 -10.02
N HIS A 100 5.05 -5.15 -9.48
CA HIS A 100 6.44 -5.60 -9.27
C HIS A 100 6.50 -6.78 -8.32
N ASP A 101 5.93 -6.64 -7.11
CA ASP A 101 5.94 -7.66 -6.08
C ASP A 101 5.22 -8.93 -6.53
N GLN A 102 4.15 -8.82 -7.33
CA GLN A 102 3.48 -9.98 -7.93
C GLN A 102 4.42 -10.76 -8.87
N ARG A 103 5.23 -10.06 -9.69
CA ARG A 103 6.23 -10.72 -10.56
C ARG A 103 7.34 -11.38 -9.73
N VAL A 104 7.87 -10.69 -8.72
CA VAL A 104 8.91 -11.25 -7.84
C VAL A 104 8.38 -12.46 -7.06
N ILE A 105 7.14 -12.42 -6.57
CA ILE A 105 6.52 -13.55 -5.86
C ILE A 105 6.27 -14.74 -6.81
N ALA A 106 5.96 -14.50 -8.09
CA ALA A 106 5.80 -15.57 -9.08
C ALA A 106 7.11 -16.36 -9.29
N GLU A 107 8.28 -15.73 -9.15
CA GLU A 107 9.57 -16.45 -9.18
C GLU A 107 9.75 -17.40 -7.99
N TYR A 108 9.04 -17.16 -6.88
CA TYR A 108 9.13 -17.98 -5.67
C TYR A 108 8.01 -19.02 -5.54
N THR A 109 6.95 -18.95 -6.35
CA THR A 109 5.84 -19.91 -6.31
C THR A 109 5.02 -19.93 -7.61
N GLU A 110 4.67 -21.14 -8.06
CA GLU A 110 3.70 -21.36 -9.15
C GLU A 110 2.24 -21.32 -8.66
N ASP A 111 2.00 -21.11 -7.36
CA ASP A 111 0.66 -21.15 -6.76
C ASP A 111 -0.16 -19.91 -7.17
N SER A 112 -1.05 -20.11 -8.15
CA SER A 112 -1.94 -19.07 -8.70
C SER A 112 -2.84 -18.42 -7.65
N ARG A 113 -3.18 -19.12 -6.55
CA ARG A 113 -3.99 -18.56 -5.46
C ARG A 113 -3.24 -17.46 -4.71
N VAL A 114 -1.94 -17.66 -4.49
CA VAL A 114 -1.08 -16.69 -3.80
C VAL A 114 -0.91 -15.43 -4.65
N LEU A 115 -0.65 -15.59 -5.95
CA LEU A 115 -0.58 -14.48 -6.89
C LEU A 115 -1.91 -13.71 -6.94
N GLY A 116 -3.04 -14.43 -6.85
CA GLY A 116 -4.37 -13.84 -6.70
C GLY A 116 -4.54 -13.01 -5.43
N ILE A 117 -4.02 -13.44 -4.28
CA ILE A 117 -4.09 -12.69 -3.02
C ILE A 117 -3.30 -11.39 -3.09
N VAL A 118 -2.07 -11.43 -3.61
CA VAL A 118 -1.23 -10.23 -3.80
C VAL A 118 -1.90 -9.25 -4.76
N GLY A 119 -2.39 -9.74 -5.91
CA GLY A 119 -3.13 -8.92 -6.87
C GLY A 119 -4.41 -8.34 -6.29
N THR A 120 -5.13 -9.09 -5.45
CA THR A 120 -6.34 -8.60 -4.75
C THR A 120 -6.00 -7.53 -3.72
N ALA A 121 -4.91 -7.69 -2.97
CA ALA A 121 -4.44 -6.69 -2.02
C ALA A 121 -4.02 -5.39 -2.72
N THR A 122 -3.33 -5.47 -3.87
CA THR A 122 -3.00 -4.31 -4.71
C THR A 122 -4.27 -3.65 -5.24
N LYS A 123 -5.22 -4.42 -5.79
CA LYS A 123 -6.51 -3.89 -6.26
C LYS A 123 -7.30 -3.20 -5.15
N LEU A 124 -7.38 -3.81 -3.95
CA LEU A 124 -8.02 -3.22 -2.78
C LEU A 124 -7.31 -1.94 -2.35
N SER A 125 -5.98 -1.92 -2.37
CA SER A 125 -5.23 -0.72 -2.02
C SER A 125 -5.52 0.41 -3.00
N ILE A 126 -5.50 0.14 -4.31
CA ILE A 126 -5.83 1.13 -5.36
C ILE A 126 -7.28 1.60 -5.24
N LEU A 127 -8.22 0.67 -5.01
CA LEU A 127 -9.64 0.98 -4.89
C LEU A 127 -9.88 1.89 -3.69
N LEU A 128 -9.28 1.58 -2.53
CA LEU A 128 -9.31 2.43 -1.35
C LEU A 128 -8.70 3.82 -1.61
N GLU A 129 -7.61 3.89 -2.36
CA GLU A 129 -6.93 5.15 -2.69
C GLU A 129 -7.80 5.98 -3.66
N THR A 130 -8.51 5.32 -4.57
CA THR A 130 -9.46 5.94 -5.50
C THR A 130 -10.70 6.45 -4.77
N VAL A 131 -11.24 5.67 -3.83
CA VAL A 131 -12.33 6.10 -2.94
C VAL A 131 -11.89 7.33 -2.15
N PHE A 132 -10.67 7.32 -1.63
CA PHE A 132 -10.10 8.50 -0.95
C PHE A 132 -10.07 9.72 -1.86
N VAL A 133 -9.67 9.59 -3.13
CA VAL A 133 -9.63 10.72 -4.07
C VAL A 133 -10.99 11.24 -4.45
N VAL A 134 -11.92 10.36 -4.83
CA VAL A 134 -13.31 10.75 -5.10
C VAL A 134 -13.85 11.48 -3.89
N ALA A 135 -13.48 11.00 -2.71
CA ALA A 135 -13.90 11.61 -1.49
C ALA A 135 -13.29 12.96 -1.18
N PHE A 136 -12.01 13.07 -1.42
CA PHE A 136 -11.27 14.29 -1.29
C PHE A 136 -11.84 15.38 -2.22
N ALA A 137 -12.15 15.02 -3.47
CA ALA A 137 -12.74 15.93 -4.45
C ALA A 137 -14.17 16.36 -4.07
N LEU A 138 -15.02 15.42 -3.63
CA LEU A 138 -16.39 15.73 -3.20
C LEU A 138 -16.41 16.59 -1.94
N ALA A 139 -15.54 16.28 -0.96
CA ALA A 139 -15.41 17.06 0.26
C ALA A 139 -14.94 18.48 -0.04
N TYR A 140 -13.95 18.64 -0.92
CA TYR A 140 -13.48 19.95 -1.34
C TYR A 140 -14.54 20.74 -2.11
N LYS A 141 -15.26 20.12 -3.04
CA LYS A 141 -16.35 20.78 -3.78
C LYS A 141 -17.46 21.26 -2.85
N ALA A 142 -17.85 20.44 -1.87
CA ALA A 142 -18.87 20.80 -0.91
C ALA A 142 -18.41 21.96 0.02
N LEU A 143 -17.14 21.98 0.43
CA LEU A 143 -16.57 23.06 1.25
C LEU A 143 -16.28 24.35 0.47
N SER A 144 -15.86 24.26 -0.80
CA SER A 144 -15.53 25.43 -1.63
C SER A 144 -16.77 26.18 -2.12
N VAL A 145 -17.84 25.46 -2.48
CA VAL A 145 -19.13 26.04 -2.88
C VAL A 145 -19.82 26.75 -1.71
N THR A 146 -19.56 26.33 -0.48
CA THR A 146 -20.17 26.93 0.73
C THR A 146 -19.35 28.07 1.35
N LEU A 147 -18.06 28.19 1.05
CA LEU A 147 -17.16 29.09 1.80
C LEU A 147 -16.46 30.20 1.00
N SER A 148 -16.42 30.20 -0.35
CA SER A 148 -15.76 31.31 -1.06
C SER A 148 -16.11 31.48 -2.56
N PRO A 149 -16.24 32.72 -3.08
CA PRO A 149 -16.44 33.01 -4.50
C PRO A 149 -15.28 32.56 -5.42
N ASN A 150 -14.06 32.44 -4.88
CA ASN A 150 -12.85 32.00 -5.61
C ASN A 150 -12.68 30.47 -5.67
N GLY A 151 -13.66 29.68 -5.21
CA GLY A 151 -13.55 28.22 -5.05
C GLY A 151 -13.24 27.43 -6.35
N MET A 152 -13.60 27.97 -7.52
CA MET A 152 -13.44 27.28 -8.80
C MET A 152 -11.96 27.21 -9.28
N GLY A 153 -11.17 28.26 -9.01
CA GLY A 153 -9.74 28.29 -9.36
C GLY A 153 -8.90 27.36 -8.47
N ALA A 154 -9.20 27.32 -7.18
CA ALA A 154 -8.51 26.45 -6.23
C ALA A 154 -8.84 24.96 -6.45
N ASN A 155 -10.04 24.63 -6.94
CA ASN A 155 -10.38 23.25 -7.35
C ASN A 155 -9.50 22.74 -8.50
N THR A 156 -9.35 23.55 -9.55
CA THR A 156 -8.54 23.21 -10.72
C THR A 156 -7.06 23.06 -10.35
N PHE A 157 -6.56 23.93 -9.46
CA PHE A 157 -5.21 23.82 -8.93
C PHE A 157 -5.00 22.52 -8.15
N ILE A 158 -5.88 22.19 -7.21
CA ILE A 158 -5.80 20.94 -6.41
C ILE A 158 -5.83 19.70 -7.31
N LEU A 159 -6.71 19.69 -8.32
CA LEU A 159 -6.80 18.61 -9.28
C LEU A 159 -5.53 18.47 -10.13
N SER A 160 -4.95 19.58 -10.58
CA SER A 160 -3.67 19.58 -11.30
C SER A 160 -2.52 19.04 -10.43
N LEU A 161 -2.49 19.39 -9.14
CA LEU A 161 -1.52 18.90 -8.18
C LEU A 161 -1.64 17.40 -7.96
N TRP A 162 -2.88 16.90 -7.95
CA TRP A 162 -3.18 15.48 -7.84
C TRP A 162 -2.75 14.70 -9.08
N LEU A 163 -3.04 15.21 -10.29
CA LEU A 163 -2.58 14.62 -11.56
C LEU A 163 -1.05 14.60 -11.66
N ALA A 164 -0.39 15.69 -11.24
CA ALA A 164 1.08 15.73 -11.13
C ALA A 164 1.58 14.67 -10.13
N GLY A 165 0.86 14.48 -9.02
CA GLY A 165 1.07 13.39 -8.08
C GLY A 165 1.01 12.03 -8.78
N LEU A 166 -0.06 11.71 -9.52
CA LEU A 166 -0.18 10.45 -10.25
C LEU A 166 1.01 10.20 -11.18
N ALA A 167 1.39 11.20 -11.98
CA ALA A 167 2.51 11.10 -12.91
C ALA A 167 3.81 10.86 -12.16
N PHE A 168 4.07 11.62 -11.09
CA PHE A 168 5.23 11.44 -10.24
C PHE A 168 5.27 10.04 -9.60
N GLY A 169 4.16 9.58 -9.03
CA GLY A 169 4.07 8.26 -8.40
C GLY A 169 4.32 7.12 -9.37
N LEU A 170 3.88 7.26 -10.63
CA LEU A 170 4.12 6.28 -11.68
C LEU A 170 5.61 6.23 -12.04
N LEU A 171 6.22 7.39 -12.31
CA LEU A 171 7.63 7.50 -12.70
C LEU A 171 8.56 7.07 -11.55
N PHE A 172 8.30 7.56 -10.35
CA PHE A 172 9.06 7.21 -9.16
C PHE A 172 8.89 5.74 -8.80
N GLY A 173 7.65 5.23 -8.83
CA GLY A 173 7.35 3.83 -8.59
C GLY A 173 8.07 2.92 -9.58
N TRP A 174 8.04 3.26 -10.86
CA TRP A 174 8.74 2.53 -11.92
C TRP A 174 10.25 2.57 -11.73
N PHE A 175 10.80 3.74 -11.39
CA PHE A 175 12.23 3.91 -11.14
C PHE A 175 12.73 3.05 -9.96
N ILE A 176 11.94 2.96 -8.88
CA ILE A 176 12.27 2.11 -7.73
C ILE A 176 12.11 0.64 -8.05
N ALA A 177 11.08 0.25 -8.80
CA ALA A 177 10.82 -1.13 -9.19
C ALA A 177 11.84 -1.66 -10.21
N ARG A 178 12.33 -0.81 -11.12
CA ARG A 178 13.30 -1.21 -12.14
C ARG A 178 14.59 -1.70 -11.48
N ASN A 179 15.04 -2.89 -11.88
CA ASN A 179 16.27 -3.54 -11.41
C ASN A 179 16.31 -3.78 -9.89
N ASN A 180 15.16 -4.02 -9.26
CA ASN A 180 15.06 -4.28 -7.84
C ASN A 180 14.56 -5.70 -7.60
N ARG A 181 15.32 -6.54 -6.89
CA ARG A 181 14.90 -7.92 -6.59
C ARG A 181 14.18 -8.04 -5.25
N GLY A 182 14.11 -6.96 -4.49
CA GLY A 182 13.42 -6.89 -3.20
C GLY A 182 11.91 -6.78 -3.34
N ILE A 183 11.21 -7.08 -2.24
CA ILE A 183 9.77 -6.83 -2.10
C ILE A 183 9.56 -5.39 -1.60
N LEU A 184 8.83 -4.60 -2.38
CA LEU A 184 8.60 -3.18 -2.13
C LEU A 184 7.52 -2.97 -1.07
N LEU A 185 6.44 -3.75 -1.11
CA LEU A 185 5.36 -3.76 -0.12
C LEU A 185 5.61 -4.80 0.99
N ARG A 186 6.81 -4.75 1.58
CA ARG A 186 7.32 -5.75 2.55
C ARG A 186 6.46 -5.91 3.80
N ASN A 187 5.83 -4.84 4.25
CA ASN A 187 5.00 -4.82 5.46
C ASN A 187 3.50 -4.98 5.16
N ALA A 188 3.12 -5.18 3.88
CA ALA A 188 1.73 -5.48 3.56
C ALA A 188 1.35 -6.83 4.17
N ILE A 189 0.17 -6.91 4.78
CA ILE A 189 -0.33 -8.13 5.44
C ILE A 189 -0.32 -9.32 4.46
N ALA A 190 -0.66 -9.08 3.18
CA ALA A 190 -0.62 -10.11 2.14
C ALA A 190 0.80 -10.68 1.94
N THR A 191 1.82 -9.82 1.85
CA THR A 191 3.23 -10.22 1.73
C THR A 191 3.70 -10.99 2.97
N VAL A 192 3.40 -10.48 4.16
CA VAL A 192 3.77 -11.11 5.44
C VAL A 192 3.11 -12.49 5.56
N GLY A 193 1.82 -12.59 5.21
CA GLY A 193 1.08 -13.84 5.15
C GLY A 193 1.72 -14.85 4.20
N PHE A 194 2.09 -14.43 2.99
CA PHE A 194 2.75 -15.31 2.01
C PHE A 194 4.06 -15.91 2.57
N PHE A 195 4.96 -15.07 3.08
CA PHE A 195 6.24 -15.55 3.62
C PHE A 195 6.06 -16.39 4.89
N ALA A 196 5.03 -16.12 5.70
CA ALA A 196 4.66 -16.96 6.84
C ALA A 196 4.22 -18.36 6.41
N THR A 197 3.32 -18.47 5.42
CA THR A 197 2.86 -19.76 4.88
C THR A 197 4.00 -20.54 4.25
N ARG A 198 4.90 -19.87 3.50
CA ARG A 198 6.08 -20.50 2.90
C ARG A 198 7.03 -21.07 3.96
N LYS A 199 7.31 -20.31 5.03
CA LYS A 199 8.15 -20.76 6.15
C LYS A 199 7.51 -21.96 6.87
N GLY A 200 6.19 -21.96 7.01
CA GLY A 200 5.42 -23.09 7.53
C GLY A 200 5.57 -24.35 6.67
N LYS A 201 5.26 -24.27 5.38
CA LYS A 201 5.40 -25.40 4.43
C LYS A 201 6.81 -25.98 4.45
N ARG A 202 7.84 -25.12 4.40
CA ARG A 202 9.24 -25.57 4.41
C ARG A 202 9.61 -26.34 5.68
N LYS A 203 9.16 -25.90 6.86
CA LYS A 203 9.36 -26.63 8.12
C LYS A 203 8.67 -27.99 8.13
N THR A 204 7.45 -28.07 7.59
CA THR A 204 6.71 -29.33 7.46
C THR A 204 7.43 -30.29 6.52
N ASP A 205 7.88 -29.82 5.36
CA ASP A 205 8.62 -30.64 4.39
C ASP A 205 9.97 -31.13 4.93
N GLU A 206 10.71 -30.28 5.65
CA GLU A 206 11.96 -30.67 6.33
C GLU A 206 11.71 -31.73 7.41
N THR A 207 10.59 -31.62 8.14
CA THR A 207 10.18 -32.60 9.16
C THR A 207 9.76 -33.92 8.53
N VAL A 208 9.02 -33.89 7.42
CA VAL A 208 8.62 -35.08 6.66
C VAL A 208 9.83 -35.76 6.02
N LYS A 209 10.78 -35.00 5.47
CA LYS A 209 12.05 -35.54 4.95
C LYS A 209 12.89 -36.17 6.06
N LYS A 210 13.00 -35.53 7.23
CA LYS A 210 13.67 -36.12 8.40
C LYS A 210 12.97 -37.41 8.84
N ALA A 211 11.64 -37.42 8.96
CA ALA A 211 10.88 -38.61 9.34
C ALA A 211 11.12 -39.76 8.34
N LYS A 212 10.99 -39.52 7.04
CA LYS A 212 11.28 -40.53 6.00
C LYS A 212 12.73 -41.02 6.03
N GLY A 213 13.70 -40.14 6.27
CA GLY A 213 15.11 -40.50 6.42
C GLY A 213 15.38 -41.38 7.64
N THR A 214 14.72 -41.11 8.76
CA THR A 214 14.82 -41.92 9.99
C THR A 214 14.18 -43.30 9.79
N THR A 215 13.00 -43.37 9.15
CA THR A 215 12.34 -44.65 8.83
C THR A 215 13.16 -45.50 7.84
N GLY A 216 13.84 -44.87 6.88
CA GLY A 216 14.76 -45.54 5.95
C GLY A 216 15.97 -46.16 6.65
N LYS A 217 16.60 -45.43 7.60
CA LYS A 217 17.72 -45.94 8.41
C LYS A 217 17.31 -47.05 9.38
N LEU A 218 16.06 -47.04 9.86
CA LEU A 218 15.52 -48.12 10.68
C LEU A 218 15.31 -49.40 9.85
N LYS A 219 14.74 -49.30 8.64
CA LYS A 219 14.56 -50.46 7.74
C LYS A 219 15.87 -51.09 7.28
N SER A 220 16.95 -50.32 7.11
CA SER A 220 18.25 -50.85 6.71
C SER A 220 19.03 -51.55 7.83
N LYS A 221 18.60 -51.40 9.10
CA LYS A 221 19.21 -52.03 10.28
C LYS A 221 18.52 -53.33 10.71
N VAL A 222 17.39 -53.70 10.10
CA VAL A 222 16.72 -54.97 10.37
C VAL A 222 17.42 -56.07 9.55
N PRO A 223 18.04 -57.09 10.19
CA PRO A 223 18.64 -58.19 9.46
C PRO A 223 17.56 -58.92 8.66
N LYS A 224 17.81 -59.19 7.38
CA LYS A 224 16.95 -60.08 6.61
C LYS A 224 17.05 -61.47 7.23
N LEU A 225 15.96 -61.96 7.82
CA LEU A 225 15.86 -63.32 8.31
C LEU A 225 16.10 -64.29 7.13
N PRO A 226 17.02 -65.26 7.28
CA PRO A 226 17.24 -66.28 6.26
C PRO A 226 15.97 -67.13 6.12
N ARG A 227 15.62 -67.42 4.87
CA ARG A 227 14.52 -68.33 4.51
C ARG A 227 14.92 -69.77 4.78
#